data_AF-A0A1R4IEB4-F1
#
_entry.id   AF-A0A1R4IEB4-F1
#
_cell.length_a   1.000
_cell.length_b   1.000
_cell.length_c   1.000
_cell.angle_alpha   90.00
_cell.angle_beta   90.00
_cell.angle_gamma   90.00
#
_symmetry.space_group_name_H-M   'P 1'
#
loop_
_entity.id
_entity.type
_entity.pdbx_description
1 polymer ?
#
loop_
_entity_poly.entity_id
_entity_poly.type
_entity_poly.pdbx_seq_one_letter_code
_entity_poly.pdbx_strand_id
1 'polypeptide(L)'
;MAQRNSLDNKVKNTTKYSYIVDCIDKQVHLLVDARDVFYNADDEIDCPLDVVLRKNNYTLQDLMNWDAREIRFIQIIDGKETILNSFSLDVNL
;
A
#
# COMPACT_ATOMS: atom_id res chain seq x y z
N MET A 1 42.91 22.41 -1.40
CA MET A 1 42.41 22.19 -2.78
C MET A 1 41.36 21.10 -2.72
N ALA A 2 40.27 21.29 -3.45
CA ALA A 2 39.00 20.58 -3.35
C ALA A 2 39.03 19.15 -3.91
N GLN A 3 38.16 18.29 -3.34
CA GLN A 3 37.28 17.28 -4.01
C GLN A 3 36.56 16.48 -2.90
N ARG A 4 35.30 16.73 -2.49
CA ARG A 4 34.00 16.51 -3.17
C ARG A 4 33.83 15.08 -3.73
N ASN A 5 33.09 14.20 -3.04
CA ASN A 5 31.75 13.80 -3.47
C ASN A 5 31.16 12.67 -2.61
N SER A 6 29.97 12.98 -2.06
CA SER A 6 28.80 12.11 -1.95
C SER A 6 29.03 10.65 -1.57
N LEU A 7 29.04 10.38 -0.27
CA LEU A 7 28.39 9.17 0.22
C LEU A 7 26.93 9.29 -0.23
N ASP A 8 26.62 8.61 -1.33
CA ASP A 8 25.26 8.34 -1.79
C ASP A 8 24.59 7.58 -0.65
N ASN A 9 24.07 8.34 0.30
CA ASN A 9 23.10 7.89 1.27
C ASN A 9 21.80 7.66 0.47
N LYS A 10 21.86 6.77 -0.52
CA LYS A 10 20.74 5.93 -0.90
C LYS A 10 20.46 5.11 0.35
N VAL A 11 19.77 5.74 1.29
CA VAL A 11 18.70 5.06 1.98
C VAL A 11 17.90 4.48 0.81
N LYS A 12 18.18 3.21 0.47
CA LYS A 12 17.23 2.41 -0.25
C LYS A 12 16.03 2.54 0.67
N ASN A 13 15.05 3.37 0.31
CA ASN A 13 13.74 3.30 0.90
C ASN A 13 13.25 1.89 0.58
N THR A 14 13.67 0.93 1.41
CA THR A 14 13.20 -0.45 1.45
C THR A 14 11.80 -0.49 2.03
N THR A 15 11.24 0.68 2.34
CA THR A 15 9.83 0.95 2.52
C THR A 15 9.05 0.47 1.30
N LYS A 16 8.44 -0.69 1.46
CA LYS A 16 7.44 -1.21 0.53
C LYS A 16 6.07 -0.93 1.11
N TYR A 17 5.11 -0.84 0.23
CA TYR A 17 3.72 -0.67 0.59
C TYR A 17 2.93 -1.78 -0.08
N SER A 18 1.93 -2.30 0.61
CA SER A 18 1.04 -3.34 0.07
C SER A 18 -0.34 -3.15 0.66
N TYR A 19 -1.36 -3.34 -0.17
CA TYR A 19 -2.71 -3.58 0.33
C TYR A 19 -2.93 -5.08 0.47
N ILE A 20 -3.48 -5.50 1.61
CA ILE A 20 -3.92 -6.87 1.85
C ILE A 20 -5.44 -6.82 1.92
N VAL A 21 -6.07 -7.51 0.99
CA VAL A 21 -7.52 -7.65 0.90
C VAL A 21 -7.88 -9.02 1.46
N ASP A 22 -8.44 -9.05 2.66
CA ASP A 22 -8.99 -10.25 3.28
C ASP A 22 -10.38 -10.53 2.73
N CYS A 23 -10.50 -11.64 2.02
CA CYS A 23 -11.74 -12.17 1.48
C CYS A 23 -12.18 -13.36 2.34
N ILE A 24 -13.41 -13.84 2.11
CA ILE A 24 -13.95 -15.00 2.84
C ILE A 24 -13.07 -16.25 2.68
N ASP A 25 -12.59 -16.49 1.46
CA ASP A 25 -11.90 -17.73 1.08
C ASP A 25 -10.39 -17.54 0.83
N LYS A 26 -9.94 -16.29 0.64
CA LYS A 26 -8.56 -15.98 0.23
C LYS A 26 -8.08 -14.62 0.72
N GLN A 27 -6.77 -14.39 0.69
CA GLN A 27 -6.18 -13.05 0.78
C GLN A 27 -5.60 -12.65 -0.57
N VAL A 28 -5.88 -11.40 -0.98
CA VAL A 28 -5.29 -10.81 -2.18
C VAL A 28 -4.30 -9.74 -1.76
N HIS A 29 -3.04 -9.90 -2.18
CA HIS A 29 -1.98 -8.94 -1.93
C HIS A 29 -1.79 -8.07 -3.16
N LEU A 30 -2.04 -6.78 -3.00
CA LEU A 30 -1.88 -5.78 -4.04
C LEU A 30 -0.61 -4.97 -3.76
N LEU A 31 0.33 -5.03 -4.70
CA LEU A 31 1.59 -4.30 -4.57
C LEU A 31 1.34 -2.80 -4.78
N VAL A 32 1.79 -1.98 -3.83
CA VAL A 32 1.72 -0.53 -3.93
C VAL A 32 3.08 0.02 -4.31
N ASP A 33 3.08 0.85 -5.34
CA ASP A 33 4.27 1.58 -5.74
C ASP A 33 4.47 2.75 -4.78
N ALA A 34 5.65 2.85 -4.18
CA ALA A 34 5.99 3.95 -3.27
C ALA A 34 5.87 5.34 -3.93
N ARG A 35 5.81 5.41 -5.27
CA ARG A 35 5.57 6.65 -6.03
C ARG A 35 4.11 7.14 -5.97
N ASP A 36 3.16 6.24 -5.74
CA ASP A 36 1.74 6.58 -5.62
C ASP A 36 1.34 6.86 -4.17
N VAL A 37 2.26 6.66 -3.23
CA VAL A 37 2.06 6.92 -1.82
C VAL A 37 2.41 8.37 -1.53
N PHE A 38 1.48 9.10 -0.92
CA PHE A 38 1.65 10.50 -0.58
C PHE A 38 1.13 10.77 0.83
N TYR A 39 1.50 11.93 1.36
CA TYR A 39 0.92 12.41 2.61
C TYR A 39 -0.37 13.17 2.28
N ASN A 40 -1.47 12.80 2.94
CA ASN A 40 -2.73 13.53 2.83
C ASN A 40 -2.68 14.84 3.65
N ALA A 41 -3.79 15.57 3.71
CA ALA A 41 -3.87 16.85 4.41
C ALA A 41 -3.70 16.76 5.93
N ASP A 42 -3.77 15.54 6.49
CA ASP A 42 -3.61 15.24 7.91
C ASP A 42 -2.19 14.70 8.23
N ASP A 43 -1.24 14.84 7.30
CA ASP A 43 0.13 14.29 7.43
C ASP A 43 0.16 12.75 7.57
N GLU A 44 -0.91 12.07 7.19
CA GLU A 44 -1.00 10.61 7.19
C GLU A 44 -0.61 10.04 5.82
N ILE A 45 0.03 8.87 5.83
CA ILE A 45 0.39 8.16 4.60
C ILE A 45 -0.89 7.62 3.98
N ASP A 46 -1.23 8.16 2.82
CA ASP A 46 -2.40 7.77 2.05
C ASP A 46 -2.01 7.33 0.64
N CYS A 47 -2.78 6.39 0.10
CA CYS A 47 -2.61 5.91 -1.25
C CYS A 47 -3.98 5.57 -1.85
N PRO A 48 -4.31 6.11 -3.04
CA PRO A 48 -5.58 5.83 -3.68
C PRO A 48 -5.62 4.36 -4.11
N LEU A 49 -6.48 3.59 -3.45
CA LEU A 49 -6.71 2.17 -3.75
C LEU A 49 -7.04 1.95 -5.23
N ASP A 50 -7.73 2.88 -5.87
CA ASP A 50 -8.05 2.84 -7.32
C ASP A 50 -6.78 2.74 -8.19
N VAL A 51 -5.75 3.53 -7.88
CA VAL A 51 -4.47 3.51 -8.61
C VAL A 51 -3.75 2.18 -8.39
N VAL A 52 -3.76 1.68 -7.14
CA VAL A 52 -3.16 0.39 -6.79
C VAL A 52 -3.84 -0.74 -7.55
N LEU A 53 -5.16 -0.80 -7.52
CA LEU A 53 -5.94 -1.80 -8.23
C LEU A 53 -5.61 -1.78 -9.71
N ARG A 54 -5.65 -0.60 -10.33
CA ARG A 54 -5.35 -0.43 -11.75
C ARG A 54 -3.93 -0.89 -12.11
N LYS A 55 -2.94 -0.61 -11.27
CA LYS A 55 -1.56 -1.12 -11.45
C LYS A 55 -1.44 -2.63 -11.32
N ASN A 56 -2.29 -3.24 -10.51
CA ASN A 56 -2.37 -4.69 -10.34
C ASN A 56 -3.39 -5.35 -11.30
N ASN A 57 -3.90 -4.62 -12.31
CA ASN A 57 -4.90 -5.11 -13.25
C ASN A 57 -6.25 -5.53 -12.63
N TYR A 58 -6.58 -4.94 -11.48
CA TYR A 58 -7.85 -5.14 -10.79
C TYR A 58 -8.70 -3.87 -10.79
N THR A 59 -9.97 -4.03 -10.45
CA THR A 59 -10.93 -2.93 -10.29
C THR A 59 -11.60 -2.99 -8.92
N LEU A 60 -12.25 -1.90 -8.49
CA LEU A 60 -13.07 -1.91 -7.27
C LEU A 60 -14.17 -2.96 -7.34
N GLN A 61 -14.66 -3.27 -8.54
CA GLN A 61 -15.67 -4.30 -8.76
C GLN A 61 -15.13 -5.71 -8.50
N ASP A 62 -13.84 -5.97 -8.78
CA ASP A 62 -13.20 -7.24 -8.41
C ASP A 62 -13.15 -7.43 -6.90
N LEU A 63 -12.89 -6.37 -6.13
CA LEU A 63 -12.93 -6.45 -4.67
C LEU A 63 -14.32 -6.83 -4.15
N MET A 64 -15.38 -6.25 -4.74
CA MET A 64 -16.76 -6.63 -4.43
C MET A 64 -17.04 -8.08 -4.83
N ASN A 65 -16.57 -8.53 -5.99
CA ASN A 65 -16.72 -9.91 -6.45
C ASN A 65 -15.94 -10.92 -5.60
N TRP A 66 -14.91 -10.48 -4.87
CA TRP A 66 -14.14 -11.34 -3.97
C TRP A 66 -14.76 -11.43 -2.57
N ASP A 67 -15.87 -10.75 -2.30
CA ASP A 67 -16.40 -10.61 -0.95
C ASP A 67 -15.30 -10.16 0.03
N ALA A 68 -14.57 -9.10 -0.38
CA ALA A 68 -13.56 -8.47 0.46
C ALA A 68 -14.22 -7.97 1.75
N ARG A 69 -13.79 -8.50 2.89
CA ARG A 69 -14.27 -8.13 4.22
C ARG A 69 -13.44 -7.01 4.83
N GLU A 70 -12.14 -7.06 4.59
CA GLU A 70 -11.21 -6.10 5.18
C GLU A 70 -10.09 -5.79 4.20
N ILE A 71 -9.70 -4.53 4.15
CA ILE A 71 -8.58 -4.05 3.35
C ILE A 71 -7.61 -3.37 4.29
N ARG A 72 -6.41 -3.93 4.40
CA ARG A 72 -5.33 -3.41 5.26
C ARG A 72 -4.24 -2.84 4.39
N PHE A 73 -3.97 -1.56 4.56
CA PHE A 73 -2.79 -0.91 4.00
C PHE A 73 -1.61 -1.13 4.94
N ILE A 74 -0.61 -1.86 4.48
CA ILE A 74 0.60 -2.13 5.24
C ILE A 74 1.81 -1.46 4.61
N GLN A 75 2.71 -1.03 5.48
CA GLN A 75 4.04 -0.57 5.15
C GLN A 75 5.05 -1.56 5.68
N ILE A 76 6.03 -1.92 4.85
CA ILE A 76 7.08 -2.86 5.19
C ILE A 76 8.40 -2.09 5.20
N ILE A 77 8.96 -1.85 6.37
CA ILE A 77 10.25 -1.16 6.55
C ILE A 77 11.23 -2.12 7.21
N ASP A 78 12.38 -2.39 6.57
CA ASP A 78 13.40 -3.31 7.10
C ASP A 78 12.84 -4.69 7.51
N GLY A 79 11.81 -5.16 6.79
CA GLY A 79 11.13 -6.44 7.07
C GLY A 79 10.10 -6.39 8.20
N LYS A 80 9.87 -5.22 8.81
CA LYS A 80 8.76 -5.01 9.75
C LYS A 80 7.54 -4.51 9.01
N GLU A 81 6.44 -5.22 9.17
CA GLU A 81 5.13 -4.85 8.64
C GLU A 81 4.39 -3.99 9.67
N THR A 82 3.97 -2.81 9.26
CA THR A 82 3.18 -1.86 10.05
C THR A 82 1.89 -1.60 9.30
N ILE A 83 0.75 -1.82 9.96
CA ILE A 83 -0.54 -1.44 9.39
C ILE A 83 -0.65 0.07 9.48
N LEU A 84 -0.71 0.74 8.33
CA LEU A 84 -0.91 2.18 8.24
C LEU A 84 -2.38 2.54 8.28
N ASN A 85 -3.20 1.77 7.58
CA ASN A 85 -4.63 2.01 7.50
C ASN A 85 -5.36 0.67 7.36
N SER A 86 -6.59 0.60 7.84
CA SER A 86 -7.43 -0.59 7.72
C SER A 86 -8.87 -0.18 7.55
N PHE A 87 -9.49 -0.71 6.50
CA PHE A 87 -10.87 -0.46 6.15
C PHE A 87 -11.62 -1.77 6.17
N SER A 88 -12.57 -1.90 7.08
CA SER A 88 -13.55 -2.98 6.99
C SER A 88 -14.54 -2.63 5.88
N LEU A 89 -14.56 -3.44 4.82
CA LEU A 89 -15.70 -3.47 3.92
C LEU A 89 -16.76 -4.32 4.62
N ASP A 90 -17.43 -3.69 5.59
CA ASP A 90 -18.67 -4.23 6.12
C ASP A 90 -19.74 -3.98 5.04
N VAL A 91 -19.70 -4.79 3.98
CA VAL A 91 -20.75 -4.87 2.96
C VAL A 91 -21.98 -5.50 3.60
N ASN A 92 -22.63 -4.75 4.49
CA ASN A 92 -24.03 -4.93 4.81
C ASN A 92 -24.83 -4.48 3.58
N LEU A 93 -24.90 -5.34 2.57
CA LEU A 93 -25.81 -5.23 1.43
C LEU A 93 -27.18 -5.82 1.79
#